data_AF-A0A1Y2CX53-F1
#
_entry.id   AF-A0A1Y2CX53-F1
#
_cell.length_a   1.000
_cell.length_b   1.000
_cell.length_c   1.000
_cell.angle_alpha   90.00
_cell.angle_beta   90.00
_cell.angle_gamma   90.00
#
_symmetry.space_group_name_H-M   'P 1'
#
loop_
_entity.id
_entity.type
_entity.pdbx_description
1 polymer ?
#
loop_
_entity_poly.entity_id
_entity_poly.type
_entity_poly.pdbx_seq_one_letter_code
_entity_poly.pdbx_strand_id
1 'polypeptide(L)'
;MNIFASLILFAVSTSAVDPYTNVTIECNSMPYFEFAEIEIFEANGTNIALQGEATMSSVHGGLDASRCIDGNYDSACYTADSPPYQWMNVRVPVPATSITTIKLWQVWNNEFWPGCWLTVYDSEKGAVQKDALHPQMGPSIITNTCPWIFTMNYDSDTTVKLSSCPRGVSFKKLEVYNTNGTNVASSGYAEFDTAGRNSVDALNCLFGYDPKGVPIRCQQTEGETDAWWKAVVPNDYRTLTNLTLYPRLDDGAWHFSGCLLTVTARIGSTQIPLLSTRIPDPPNGDLTVPYTFDIPKPTTMLNVACVGTSPLALAEIEVFTADGVNIAGQGTVRATSIVSGTPTNEIDGDYSTTLITAANDNYPRISLSLPLPSAIISTVKIWKAAKSNIGNGCFVTISDSISGIVQQRNLQQLSSDTPTAYNLTINYVNSTTVKLSCPRAVLGFNLLEVFDTTGTNVALNSYATSSSAYIANAGDTDSFPAFNCLDGKDLCGNQLFCLTGKNDTSPWWKTVITNDVNSLTSVKIYPRDGDATLAGCSLLVQGSQYNVAKLNVTLPVMALGNPYIFNF
;
A
#
# COMPACT_ATOMS: atom_id res chain seq x y z
N MET A 1 30.39 -64.44 -46.40
CA MET A 1 30.11 -63.21 -47.15
C MET A 1 29.48 -62.24 -46.13
N ASN A 2 30.32 -61.50 -45.40
CA ASN A 2 29.89 -60.62 -44.31
C ASN A 2 30.07 -59.17 -44.76
N ILE A 3 28.98 -58.41 -44.78
CA ILE A 3 28.93 -57.00 -45.11
C ILE A 3 29.03 -56.23 -43.78
N PHE A 4 30.13 -55.52 -43.56
CA PHE A 4 30.24 -54.53 -42.49
C PHE A 4 29.79 -53.17 -43.04
N ALA A 5 28.61 -52.71 -42.64
CA ALA A 5 28.17 -51.34 -42.83
C ALA A 5 28.77 -50.47 -41.71
N SER A 6 29.59 -49.49 -42.09
CA SER A 6 30.08 -48.46 -41.17
C SER A 6 29.02 -47.37 -41.02
N LEU A 7 28.46 -47.26 -39.82
CA LEU A 7 27.54 -46.19 -39.42
C LEU A 7 28.37 -44.98 -38.95
N ILE A 8 28.44 -43.92 -39.75
CA ILE A 8 29.03 -42.63 -39.35
C ILE A 8 27.94 -41.83 -38.61
N LEU A 9 28.10 -41.69 -37.30
CA LEU A 9 27.21 -40.90 -36.44
C LEU A 9 27.70 -39.45 -36.44
N PHE A 10 26.99 -38.55 -37.11
CA PHE A 10 27.18 -37.10 -36.94
C PHE A 10 26.43 -36.67 -35.67
N ALA A 11 27.15 -36.44 -34.58
CA ALA A 11 26.61 -35.76 -33.42
C ALA A 11 26.50 -34.26 -33.75
N VAL A 12 25.29 -33.80 -34.09
CA VAL A 12 24.97 -32.38 -34.12
C VAL A 12 24.82 -31.94 -32.66
N SER A 13 25.83 -31.29 -32.09
CA SER A 13 25.67 -30.63 -30.80
C SER A 13 24.76 -29.41 -31.01
N THR A 14 23.49 -29.52 -30.69
CA THR A 14 22.68 -28.34 -30.45
C THR A 14 23.24 -27.69 -29.18
N SER A 15 24.07 -26.66 -29.32
CA SER A 15 24.48 -25.84 -28.19
C SER A 15 23.21 -25.28 -27.58
N ALA A 16 22.82 -25.77 -26.40
CA ALA A 16 21.82 -25.10 -25.60
C ALA A 16 22.33 -23.67 -25.40
N VAL A 17 21.61 -22.70 -25.95
CA VAL A 17 21.94 -21.29 -25.74
C VAL A 17 21.65 -21.06 -24.26
N ASP A 18 22.69 -20.77 -23.47
CA ASP A 18 22.52 -20.48 -22.05
C ASP A 18 21.49 -19.34 -21.89
N PRO A 19 20.48 -19.49 -21.02
CA PRO A 19 19.42 -18.52 -20.88
C PRO A 19 20.01 -17.18 -20.42
N TYR A 20 19.64 -16.11 -21.12
CA TYR A 20 20.04 -14.76 -20.77
C TYR A 20 18.85 -13.82 -20.70
N THR A 21 19.03 -12.74 -19.96
CA THR A 21 18.06 -11.64 -19.85
C THR A 21 18.67 -10.35 -20.31
N ASN A 22 17.92 -9.61 -21.09
CA ASN A 22 18.24 -8.27 -21.56
C ASN A 22 17.44 -7.26 -20.76
N VAL A 23 18.10 -6.46 -19.94
CA VAL A 23 17.51 -5.29 -19.27
C VAL A 23 17.82 -4.08 -20.14
N THR A 24 16.80 -3.53 -20.80
CA THR A 24 16.92 -2.42 -21.73
C THR A 24 16.28 -1.16 -21.15
N ILE A 25 17.02 -0.06 -21.17
CA ILE A 25 16.51 1.27 -20.86
C ILE A 25 16.42 2.04 -22.19
N GLU A 26 15.23 2.53 -22.53
CA GLU A 26 14.95 3.21 -23.80
C GLU A 26 14.35 4.59 -23.54
N CYS A 27 14.96 5.64 -24.07
CA CYS A 27 14.53 7.02 -23.94
C CYS A 27 14.15 7.58 -25.31
N ASN A 28 12.85 7.86 -25.51
CA ASN A 28 12.30 8.30 -26.79
C ASN A 28 12.37 9.82 -27.03
N SER A 29 12.76 10.57 -26.00
CA SER A 29 12.63 12.03 -25.98
C SER A 29 13.86 12.74 -25.46
N MET A 30 14.94 12.00 -25.18
CA MET A 30 16.17 12.56 -24.63
C MET A 30 17.28 12.52 -25.67
N PRO A 31 18.04 13.62 -25.84
CA PRO A 31 19.16 13.66 -26.77
C PRO A 31 20.34 12.80 -26.30
N TYR A 32 20.40 12.51 -25.00
CA TYR A 32 21.39 11.65 -24.35
C TYR A 32 20.87 11.23 -22.97
N PHE A 33 21.53 10.24 -22.37
CA PHE A 33 21.47 9.95 -20.94
C PHE A 33 22.84 9.53 -20.41
N GLU A 34 22.99 9.71 -19.10
CA GLU A 34 24.22 9.44 -18.35
C GLU A 34 23.86 8.69 -17.07
N PHE A 35 24.48 7.52 -16.88
CA PHE A 35 24.34 6.70 -15.68
C PHE A 35 25.69 6.58 -14.99
N ALA A 36 25.67 6.55 -13.66
CA ALA A 36 26.85 6.25 -12.86
C ALA A 36 27.02 4.73 -12.73
N GLU A 37 25.93 4.01 -12.46
CA GLU A 37 25.93 2.56 -12.26
C GLU A 37 24.51 1.99 -12.48
N ILE A 38 24.44 0.75 -12.97
CA ILE A 38 23.23 -0.06 -13.11
C ILE A 38 23.48 -1.36 -12.39
N GLU A 39 22.66 -1.63 -11.38
CA GLU A 39 22.75 -2.87 -10.60
C GLU A 39 21.53 -3.73 -10.88
N ILE A 40 21.75 -5.02 -11.08
CA ILE A 40 20.69 -6.01 -11.33
C ILE A 40 20.91 -7.11 -10.30
N PHE A 41 19.94 -7.34 -9.42
CA PHE A 41 20.06 -8.25 -8.30
C PHE A 41 19.20 -9.50 -8.47
N GLU A 42 19.75 -10.64 -8.06
CA GLU A 42 18.99 -11.87 -7.81
C GLU A 42 18.39 -11.91 -6.40
N ALA A 43 17.56 -12.91 -6.12
CA ALA A 43 16.95 -13.13 -4.80
C ALA A 43 17.97 -13.34 -3.66
N ASN A 44 19.18 -13.79 -3.99
CA ASN A 44 20.28 -13.95 -3.02
C ASN A 44 21.02 -12.62 -2.72
N GLY A 45 20.65 -11.52 -3.38
CA GLY A 45 21.29 -10.21 -3.22
C GLY A 45 22.59 -10.01 -4.03
N THR A 46 22.93 -10.92 -4.94
CA THR A 46 24.09 -10.80 -5.84
C THR A 46 23.80 -9.81 -6.96
N ASN A 47 24.65 -8.79 -7.13
CA ASN A 47 24.62 -7.91 -8.30
C ASN A 47 25.20 -8.65 -9.51
N ILE A 48 24.32 -9.19 -10.35
CA ILE A 48 24.67 -9.95 -11.56
C ILE A 48 24.95 -9.07 -12.77
N ALA A 49 24.71 -7.75 -12.69
CA ALA A 49 25.11 -6.82 -13.74
C ALA A 49 26.64 -6.82 -13.95
N LEU A 50 27.42 -7.01 -12.88
CA LEU A 50 28.89 -7.10 -12.91
C LEU A 50 29.44 -8.26 -13.75
N GLN A 51 28.61 -9.26 -14.04
CA GLN A 51 28.94 -10.42 -14.87
C GLN A 51 28.33 -10.33 -16.27
N GLY A 52 27.58 -9.25 -16.52
CA GLY A 52 26.87 -9.03 -17.76
C GLY A 52 27.70 -8.33 -18.83
N GLU A 53 27.07 -8.11 -19.97
CA GLU A 53 27.59 -7.32 -21.07
C GLU A 53 26.69 -6.11 -21.28
N ALA A 54 27.26 -4.91 -21.20
CA ALA A 54 26.53 -3.68 -21.45
C ALA A 54 26.82 -3.15 -22.86
N THR A 55 25.77 -2.71 -23.55
CA THR A 55 25.83 -2.03 -24.85
C THR A 55 24.92 -0.82 -24.84
N MET A 56 25.19 0.17 -25.68
CA MET A 56 24.32 1.35 -25.81
C MET A 56 24.25 1.85 -27.26
N SER A 57 23.26 2.69 -27.53
CA SER A 57 22.97 3.27 -28.85
C SER A 57 24.14 4.04 -29.47
N SER A 58 24.92 4.76 -28.66
CA SER A 58 26.05 5.58 -29.09
C SER A 58 26.98 5.86 -27.91
N VAL A 59 28.25 6.20 -28.11
CA VAL A 59 29.21 6.45 -27.02
C VAL A 59 29.74 7.89 -27.08
N HIS A 60 29.61 8.66 -25.99
CA HIS A 60 30.19 9.99 -25.83
C HIS A 60 31.60 9.91 -25.23
N GLY A 61 32.61 10.47 -25.90
CA GLY A 61 33.91 10.74 -25.28
C GLY A 61 34.66 9.55 -24.67
N GLY A 62 34.38 8.31 -25.09
CA GLY A 62 34.98 7.10 -24.50
C GLY A 62 34.35 6.67 -23.17
N LEU A 63 33.16 7.18 -22.84
CA LEU A 63 32.32 6.77 -21.72
C LEU A 63 31.42 5.61 -22.15
N ASP A 64 32.03 4.45 -22.41
CA ASP A 64 31.36 3.26 -22.94
C ASP A 64 30.43 2.58 -21.92
N ALA A 65 29.58 1.67 -22.39
CA ALA A 65 28.49 1.11 -21.60
C ALA A 65 28.96 0.22 -20.45
N SER A 66 30.15 -0.37 -20.57
CA SER A 66 30.68 -1.25 -19.53
C SER A 66 30.95 -0.52 -18.21
N ARG A 67 31.18 0.80 -18.26
CA ARG A 67 31.35 1.65 -17.08
C ARG A 67 30.12 1.69 -16.18
N CYS A 68 28.93 1.51 -16.74
CA CYS A 68 27.70 1.51 -15.96
C CYS A 68 27.37 0.18 -15.31
N ILE A 69 28.24 -0.82 -15.41
CA ILE A 69 28.08 -2.11 -14.74
C ILE A 69 29.42 -2.56 -14.15
N ASP A 70 30.30 -1.63 -13.81
CA ASP A 70 31.66 -1.91 -13.34
C ASP A 70 31.78 -1.92 -11.81
N GLY A 71 30.68 -1.64 -11.09
CA GLY A 71 30.65 -1.57 -9.63
C GLY A 71 31.27 -0.30 -9.06
N ASN A 72 31.54 0.72 -9.88
CA ASN A 72 32.18 1.96 -9.48
C ASN A 72 31.25 3.17 -9.70
N TYR A 73 30.63 3.65 -8.62
CA TYR A 73 29.73 4.82 -8.63
C TYR A 73 30.39 6.16 -8.98
N ASP A 74 31.73 6.22 -9.03
CA ASP A 74 32.48 7.40 -9.50
C ASP A 74 32.75 7.37 -11.01
N SER A 75 32.38 6.26 -11.68
CA SER A 75 32.44 6.09 -13.12
C SER A 75 31.13 6.60 -13.78
N ALA A 76 31.13 6.71 -15.10
CA ALA A 76 29.96 7.12 -15.87
C ALA A 76 29.99 6.49 -17.26
N CYS A 77 28.82 6.06 -17.74
CA CYS A 77 28.58 5.82 -19.16
C CYS A 77 27.66 6.90 -19.72
N TYR A 78 27.91 7.32 -20.97
CA TYR A 78 27.23 8.47 -21.57
C TYR A 78 26.99 8.20 -23.05
N THR A 79 25.71 8.23 -23.46
CA THR A 79 25.31 8.22 -24.87
C THR A 79 25.66 9.53 -25.58
N ALA A 80 26.15 9.48 -26.82
CA ALA A 80 26.46 10.70 -27.57
C ALA A 80 25.20 11.48 -27.96
N ASP A 81 25.32 12.82 -28.04
CA ASP A 81 24.26 13.74 -28.45
C ASP A 81 23.83 13.53 -29.92
N SER A 82 23.02 12.51 -30.21
CA SER A 82 22.54 12.18 -31.57
C SER A 82 21.43 11.10 -31.59
N PRO A 83 20.60 11.02 -32.65
CA PRO A 83 19.15 11.32 -32.75
C PRO A 83 18.23 10.83 -31.59
N PRO A 84 16.89 11.08 -31.60
CA PRO A 84 16.05 11.16 -30.38
C PRO A 84 15.76 9.84 -29.65
N TYR A 85 16.41 8.74 -30.03
CA TYR A 85 16.17 7.43 -29.45
C TYR A 85 17.46 6.88 -28.88
N GLN A 86 17.67 7.13 -27.59
CA GLN A 86 18.79 6.59 -26.86
C GLN A 86 18.37 5.31 -26.16
N TRP A 87 19.24 4.30 -26.19
CA TRP A 87 18.99 3.07 -25.44
C TRP A 87 20.28 2.51 -24.87
N MET A 88 20.14 1.81 -23.74
CA MET A 88 21.20 1.00 -23.14
C MET A 88 20.62 -0.37 -22.84
N ASN A 89 21.41 -1.41 -23.09
CA ASN A 89 21.05 -2.79 -22.82
C ASN A 89 22.13 -3.45 -21.96
N VAL A 90 21.70 -4.08 -20.87
CA VAL A 90 22.53 -4.93 -20.03
C VAL A 90 22.06 -6.37 -20.19
N ARG A 91 22.93 -7.21 -20.77
CA ARG A 91 22.70 -8.64 -20.94
C ARG A 91 23.30 -9.39 -19.76
N VAL A 92 22.47 -10.09 -18.98
CA VAL A 92 22.91 -10.91 -17.84
C VAL A 92 22.70 -12.40 -18.10
N PRO A 93 23.59 -13.28 -17.62
CA PRO A 93 23.57 -14.72 -17.91
C PRO A 93 22.61 -15.50 -16.99
N VAL A 94 21.41 -14.95 -16.75
CA VAL A 94 20.37 -15.59 -15.95
C VAL A 94 19.01 -15.40 -16.63
N PRO A 95 18.03 -16.29 -16.39
CA PRO A 95 16.65 -16.07 -16.84
C PRO A 95 15.99 -14.91 -16.08
N ALA A 96 14.98 -14.28 -16.68
CA ALA A 96 14.43 -13.04 -16.13
C ALA A 96 13.79 -13.29 -14.76
N THR A 97 13.23 -14.48 -14.56
CA THR A 97 12.63 -14.97 -13.32
C THR A 97 13.56 -14.96 -12.10
N SER A 98 14.87 -14.92 -12.32
CA SER A 98 15.86 -14.85 -11.23
C SER A 98 16.08 -13.43 -10.72
N ILE A 99 15.72 -12.40 -11.49
CA ILE A 99 15.96 -11.00 -11.14
C ILE A 99 14.86 -10.52 -10.19
N THR A 100 15.26 -9.93 -9.07
CA THR A 100 14.36 -9.40 -8.04
C THR A 100 14.38 -7.89 -7.94
N THR A 101 15.52 -7.27 -8.23
CA THR A 101 15.68 -5.81 -8.09
C THR A 101 16.58 -5.24 -9.16
N ILE A 102 16.19 -4.10 -9.73
CA ILE A 102 17.04 -3.31 -10.62
C ILE A 102 17.24 -1.94 -9.96
N LYS A 103 18.48 -1.47 -9.86
CA LYS A 103 18.81 -0.14 -9.37
C LYS A 103 19.53 0.68 -10.43
N LEU A 104 19.09 1.93 -10.58
CA LEU A 104 19.70 2.90 -11.50
C LEU A 104 20.32 4.03 -10.69
N TRP A 105 21.61 4.27 -10.90
CA TRP A 105 22.38 5.33 -10.26
C TRP A 105 22.75 6.38 -11.31
N GLN A 106 22.57 7.64 -10.96
CA GLN A 106 22.77 8.74 -11.89
C GLN A 106 24.01 9.57 -11.54
N VAL A 107 24.66 10.11 -12.57
CA VAL A 107 25.69 11.15 -12.42
C VAL A 107 25.03 12.51 -12.12
N TRP A 108 25.73 13.37 -11.39
CA TRP A 108 25.24 14.62 -10.83
C TRP A 108 24.35 15.46 -11.76
N ASN A 109 23.33 16.13 -11.17
CA ASN A 109 22.56 17.28 -11.67
C ASN A 109 21.73 17.17 -12.95
N ASN A 110 21.69 16.02 -13.62
CA ASN A 110 20.82 15.82 -14.78
C ASN A 110 19.38 15.43 -14.35
N GLU A 111 18.57 16.36 -13.86
CA GLU A 111 17.22 16.08 -13.29
C GLU A 111 16.15 15.53 -14.28
N PHE A 112 16.49 15.07 -15.47
CA PHE A 112 15.51 14.74 -16.51
C PHE A 112 15.63 13.31 -17.03
N TRP A 113 14.56 12.52 -16.86
CA TRP A 113 14.28 11.27 -17.59
C TRP A 113 12.84 11.17 -18.15
N PRO A 114 12.13 12.27 -18.51
CA PRO A 114 10.77 12.12 -19.01
C PRO A 114 10.78 11.36 -20.34
N GLY A 115 9.98 10.30 -20.40
CA GLY A 115 9.81 9.50 -21.62
C GLY A 115 10.78 8.33 -21.78
N CYS A 116 11.46 7.93 -20.71
CA CYS A 116 12.25 6.71 -20.67
C CYS A 116 11.46 5.50 -20.16
N TRP A 117 11.80 4.31 -20.65
CA TRP A 117 11.17 3.03 -20.32
C TRP A 117 12.23 2.02 -19.92
N LEU A 118 11.95 1.25 -18.88
CA LEU A 118 12.71 0.05 -18.50
C LEU A 118 11.97 -1.16 -19.04
N THR A 119 12.64 -1.99 -19.83
CA THR A 119 12.08 -3.22 -20.38
C THR A 119 12.97 -4.41 -20.08
N VAL A 120 12.40 -5.48 -19.56
CA VAL A 120 13.11 -6.73 -19.24
C VAL A 120 12.67 -7.79 -20.25
N TYR A 121 13.63 -8.27 -21.03
CA TYR A 121 13.45 -9.26 -22.09
C TYR A 121 14.13 -10.57 -21.71
N ASP A 122 13.38 -11.65 -21.70
CA ASP A 122 13.90 -13.00 -21.50
C ASP A 122 14.18 -13.64 -22.87
N SER A 123 15.37 -14.21 -23.04
CA SER A 123 15.79 -14.83 -24.31
C SER A 123 14.88 -15.97 -24.80
N GLU A 124 14.17 -16.64 -23.90
CA GLU A 124 13.26 -17.74 -24.24
C GLU A 124 11.81 -17.26 -24.42
N LYS A 125 11.40 -16.21 -23.69
CA LYS A 125 9.99 -15.79 -23.60
C LYS A 125 9.67 -14.47 -24.31
N GLY A 126 10.66 -13.70 -24.75
CA GLY A 126 10.48 -12.36 -25.29
C GLY A 126 10.34 -11.30 -24.20
N ALA A 127 9.66 -10.18 -24.48
CA ALA A 127 9.45 -9.11 -23.50
C ALA A 127 8.59 -9.62 -22.33
N VAL A 128 9.10 -9.51 -21.10
CA VAL A 128 8.41 -10.01 -19.90
C VAL A 128 7.84 -8.87 -19.05
N GLN A 129 8.49 -7.71 -19.04
CA GLN A 129 8.04 -6.54 -18.28
C GLN A 129 8.46 -5.24 -18.97
N LYS A 130 7.60 -4.21 -18.94
CA LYS A 130 7.88 -2.86 -19.45
C LYS A 130 7.27 -1.80 -18.53
N ASP A 131 8.11 -1.00 -17.91
CA ASP A 131 7.72 0.06 -16.96
C ASP A 131 8.20 1.44 -17.42
N ALA A 132 7.40 2.47 -17.17
CA ALA A 132 7.80 3.86 -17.42
C ALA A 132 8.69 4.37 -16.28
N LEU A 133 9.78 5.06 -16.63
CA LEU A 133 10.60 5.80 -15.67
C LEU A 133 9.89 7.15 -15.39
N HIS A 134 9.24 7.29 -14.23
CA HIS A 134 8.45 8.48 -13.90
C HIS A 134 9.27 9.49 -13.08
N PRO A 135 9.29 10.79 -13.41
CA PRO A 135 9.96 11.80 -12.59
C PRO A 135 9.22 11.98 -11.26
N GLN A 136 9.87 11.76 -10.12
CA GLN A 136 9.39 12.25 -8.83
C GLN A 136 10.43 13.18 -8.19
N MET A 137 10.00 14.44 -8.03
CA MET A 137 10.49 15.52 -7.17
C MET A 137 11.57 16.48 -7.72
N GLY A 138 11.33 17.77 -7.45
CA GLY A 138 12.07 18.94 -7.94
C GLY A 138 13.30 19.32 -7.11
N PRO A 139 13.80 20.56 -7.27
CA PRO A 139 15.21 20.87 -7.12
C PRO A 139 15.63 20.91 -5.65
N SER A 140 16.50 19.99 -5.24
CA SER A 140 17.22 20.11 -3.97
C SER A 140 18.59 19.45 -4.05
N ILE A 141 19.61 20.32 -4.04
CA ILE A 141 21.02 20.16 -3.66
C ILE A 141 21.51 18.72 -3.40
N ILE A 142 22.42 18.30 -4.27
CA ILE A 142 23.05 16.98 -4.40
C ILE A 142 24.12 16.78 -3.33
N THR A 143 23.96 15.75 -2.51
CA THR A 143 25.07 14.86 -2.16
C THR A 143 24.80 13.54 -2.86
N ASN A 144 25.85 12.97 -3.46
CA ASN A 144 25.88 11.71 -4.19
C ASN A 144 25.13 10.61 -3.43
N THR A 145 24.51 9.66 -4.14
CA THR A 145 24.08 8.31 -3.68
C THR A 145 22.59 7.97 -3.44
N CYS A 146 21.63 8.47 -4.22
CA CYS A 146 20.25 7.92 -4.16
C CYS A 146 19.92 7.06 -5.41
N PRO A 147 19.78 5.73 -5.28
CA PRO A 147 19.36 4.87 -6.39
C PRO A 147 17.85 4.91 -6.59
N TRP A 148 17.42 4.74 -7.84
CA TRP A 148 16.05 4.35 -8.16
C TRP A 148 15.93 2.83 -8.00
N ILE A 149 14.97 2.33 -7.21
CA ILE A 149 14.82 0.90 -6.92
C ILE A 149 13.54 0.36 -7.56
N PHE A 150 13.67 -0.61 -8.46
CA PHE A 150 12.57 -1.36 -9.04
C PHE A 150 12.55 -2.77 -8.47
N THR A 151 11.44 -3.19 -7.86
CA THR A 151 11.25 -4.56 -7.37
C THR A 151 10.35 -5.33 -8.33
N MET A 152 10.85 -6.43 -8.88
CA MET A 152 10.09 -7.30 -9.78
C MET A 152 9.40 -8.43 -9.02
N ASN A 153 8.18 -8.76 -9.42
CA ASN A 153 7.40 -9.85 -8.84
C ASN A 153 6.95 -10.80 -9.96
N TYR A 154 7.35 -12.07 -9.88
CA TYR A 154 6.90 -13.11 -10.80
C TYR A 154 5.69 -13.88 -10.24
N ASP A 155 4.76 -14.20 -11.14
CA ASP A 155 3.48 -14.94 -11.00
C ASP A 155 3.40 -16.04 -9.92
N SER A 156 2.33 -16.03 -9.10
CA SER A 156 2.03 -17.07 -8.09
C SER A 156 0.56 -17.51 -8.07
N ASP A 157 0.21 -18.67 -8.64
CA ASP A 157 -1.18 -19.14 -8.69
C ASP A 157 -1.53 -19.84 -7.36
N THR A 158 -2.73 -19.60 -6.83
CA THR A 158 -3.24 -20.33 -5.65
C THR A 158 -4.26 -21.37 -6.06
N THR A 159 -4.09 -22.62 -5.59
CA THR A 159 -4.99 -23.73 -5.89
C THR A 159 -5.74 -24.17 -4.64
N VAL A 160 -7.07 -24.34 -4.76
CA VAL A 160 -7.95 -24.95 -3.77
C VAL A 160 -8.44 -26.29 -4.31
N LYS A 161 -8.24 -27.39 -3.59
CA LYS A 161 -8.63 -28.73 -4.01
C LYS A 161 -9.37 -29.50 -2.92
N LEU A 162 -10.56 -30.01 -3.24
CA LEU A 162 -11.29 -31.03 -2.49
C LEU A 162 -10.97 -32.40 -3.09
N SER A 163 -10.60 -33.39 -2.29
CA SER A 163 -10.23 -34.72 -2.79
C SER A 163 -10.54 -35.84 -1.78
N SER A 164 -10.45 -37.09 -2.24
CA SER A 164 -10.70 -38.29 -1.42
C SER A 164 -12.10 -38.32 -0.82
N CYS A 165 -13.10 -37.91 -1.62
CA CYS A 165 -14.49 -37.88 -1.21
C CYS A 165 -15.14 -39.26 -1.41
N PRO A 166 -15.71 -39.88 -0.35
CA PRO A 166 -16.20 -41.26 -0.41
C PRO A 166 -17.51 -41.45 -1.18
N ARG A 167 -18.25 -40.38 -1.50
CA ARG A 167 -19.58 -40.42 -2.13
C ARG A 167 -19.84 -39.32 -3.17
N GLY A 168 -18.80 -38.92 -3.88
CA GLY A 168 -18.85 -37.83 -4.86
C GLY A 168 -18.78 -36.43 -4.25
N VAL A 169 -18.60 -35.41 -5.08
CA VAL A 169 -18.45 -33.99 -4.70
C VAL A 169 -19.64 -33.20 -5.29
N SER A 170 -20.50 -32.59 -4.45
CA SER A 170 -21.60 -31.69 -4.90
C SER A 170 -21.95 -30.50 -3.97
N PHE A 171 -21.46 -29.29 -4.27
CA PHE A 171 -21.57 -28.08 -3.41
C PHE A 171 -22.13 -26.92 -4.23
N LYS A 172 -23.12 -26.18 -3.75
CA LYS A 172 -23.85 -25.12 -4.48
C LYS A 172 -23.01 -23.93 -4.93
N LYS A 173 -21.94 -23.58 -4.20
CA LYS A 173 -21.10 -22.42 -4.50
C LYS A 173 -19.78 -22.55 -3.73
N LEU A 174 -18.69 -22.09 -4.33
CA LEU A 174 -17.47 -21.76 -3.62
C LEU A 174 -17.23 -20.26 -3.71
N GLU A 175 -16.87 -19.67 -2.58
CA GLU A 175 -16.33 -18.33 -2.54
C GLU A 175 -14.96 -18.36 -1.89
N VAL A 176 -13.99 -17.74 -2.56
CA VAL A 176 -12.62 -17.58 -2.08
C VAL A 176 -12.39 -16.08 -1.99
N TYR A 177 -12.10 -15.58 -0.80
CA TYR A 177 -11.95 -14.14 -0.59
C TYR A 177 -10.48 -13.77 -0.40
N ASN A 178 -10.05 -12.68 -1.05
CA ASN A 178 -8.77 -12.06 -0.78
C ASN A 178 -8.86 -11.11 0.44
N THR A 179 -7.75 -10.47 0.83
CA THR A 179 -7.72 -9.44 1.87
C THR A 179 -8.59 -8.22 1.61
N ASN A 180 -8.98 -7.98 0.36
CA ASN A 180 -9.89 -6.92 -0.02
C ASN A 180 -11.36 -7.36 0.00
N GLY A 181 -11.68 -8.55 0.53
CA GLY A 181 -13.03 -9.09 0.58
C GLY A 181 -13.65 -9.35 -0.80
N THR A 182 -12.84 -9.39 -1.85
CA THR A 182 -13.29 -9.71 -3.21
C THR A 182 -13.36 -11.22 -3.37
N ASN A 183 -14.46 -11.76 -3.89
CA ASN A 183 -14.55 -13.18 -4.24
C ASN A 183 -13.70 -13.46 -5.49
N VAL A 184 -12.46 -13.84 -5.27
CA VAL A 184 -11.45 -14.14 -6.29
C VAL A 184 -11.68 -15.49 -6.96
N ALA A 185 -12.51 -16.35 -6.39
CA ALA A 185 -12.90 -17.60 -7.05
C ALA A 185 -13.62 -17.33 -8.38
N SER A 186 -14.34 -16.20 -8.47
CA SER A 186 -15.10 -15.80 -9.66
C SER A 186 -14.24 -15.44 -10.88
N SER A 187 -12.96 -15.12 -10.69
CA SER A 187 -12.02 -14.84 -11.79
C SER A 187 -11.14 -16.05 -12.15
N GLY A 188 -11.27 -17.16 -11.41
CA GLY A 188 -10.52 -18.38 -11.64
C GLY A 188 -11.20 -19.36 -12.59
N TYR A 189 -10.55 -20.52 -12.77
CA TYR A 189 -11.12 -21.65 -13.48
C TYR A 189 -11.19 -22.88 -12.59
N ALA A 190 -12.08 -23.81 -12.92
CA ALA A 190 -12.34 -25.01 -12.14
C ALA A 190 -12.17 -26.29 -12.98
N GLU A 191 -11.75 -27.37 -12.32
CA GLU A 191 -11.54 -28.72 -12.85
C GLU A 191 -12.21 -29.75 -11.90
N PHE A 192 -12.77 -30.83 -12.43
CA PHE A 192 -13.31 -31.99 -11.66
C PHE A 192 -12.67 -33.29 -12.16
N ASP A 193 -12.79 -34.36 -11.37
CA ASP A 193 -12.60 -35.73 -11.86
C ASP A 193 -13.71 -36.17 -12.83
N THR A 194 -13.42 -37.23 -13.58
CA THR A 194 -14.06 -37.78 -14.79
C THR A 194 -15.56 -37.55 -15.08
N ALA A 195 -15.83 -37.41 -16.40
CA ALA A 195 -17.10 -37.46 -17.13
C ALA A 195 -18.38 -37.23 -16.30
N GLY A 196 -18.69 -35.96 -16.02
CA GLY A 196 -19.91 -35.60 -15.30
C GLY A 196 -21.18 -36.19 -15.91
N ARG A 197 -22.13 -36.60 -15.05
CA ARG A 197 -23.49 -36.94 -15.49
C ARG A 197 -24.15 -35.70 -16.09
N ASN A 198 -24.23 -35.68 -17.42
CA ASN A 198 -24.85 -34.64 -18.24
C ASN A 198 -24.05 -33.33 -18.33
N SER A 199 -24.15 -32.69 -19.50
CA SER A 199 -23.33 -31.60 -20.07
C SER A 199 -23.27 -30.28 -19.28
N VAL A 200 -22.68 -30.27 -18.09
CA VAL A 200 -22.57 -29.05 -17.28
C VAL A 200 -21.09 -28.83 -16.88
N ASP A 201 -20.65 -27.58 -16.75
CA ASP A 201 -19.24 -27.23 -16.60
C ASP A 201 -18.82 -27.05 -15.14
N ALA A 202 -17.54 -27.37 -14.86
CA ALA A 202 -16.91 -27.24 -13.55
C ALA A 202 -17.02 -25.83 -12.96
N LEU A 203 -17.07 -24.85 -13.86
CA LEU A 203 -17.12 -23.41 -13.63
C LEU A 203 -18.38 -22.96 -12.88
N ASN A 204 -19.49 -23.70 -12.95
CA ASN A 204 -20.76 -23.29 -12.32
C ASN A 204 -20.65 -23.07 -10.82
N CYS A 205 -19.68 -23.72 -10.17
CA CYS A 205 -19.43 -23.58 -8.75
C CYS A 205 -18.77 -22.25 -8.36
N LEU A 206 -18.17 -21.54 -9.32
CA LEU A 206 -17.49 -20.25 -9.10
C LEU A 206 -18.41 -19.05 -9.34
N PHE A 207 -19.35 -19.15 -10.29
CA PHE A 207 -20.12 -17.99 -10.77
C PHE A 207 -21.46 -17.78 -10.07
N GLY A 208 -22.00 -18.79 -9.38
CA GLY A 208 -23.18 -18.64 -8.52
C GLY A 208 -24.46 -18.11 -9.19
N TYR A 209 -24.56 -18.03 -10.53
CA TYR A 209 -25.76 -17.55 -11.21
C TYR A 209 -25.93 -18.07 -12.64
N ASP A 210 -27.17 -18.42 -13.00
CA ASP A 210 -27.64 -18.57 -14.39
C ASP A 210 -28.19 -17.23 -14.87
N PRO A 211 -27.77 -16.67 -16.03
CA PRO A 211 -28.45 -15.50 -16.61
C PRO A 211 -29.96 -15.67 -16.84
N LYS A 212 -30.53 -16.88 -16.68
CA LYS A 212 -31.97 -17.17 -16.82
C LYS A 212 -32.75 -17.38 -15.51
N GLY A 213 -32.16 -17.13 -14.34
CA GLY A 213 -32.89 -17.15 -13.07
C GLY A 213 -33.40 -18.54 -12.60
N VAL A 214 -32.89 -19.62 -13.20
CA VAL A 214 -33.06 -20.98 -12.68
C VAL A 214 -31.95 -21.23 -11.65
N PRO A 215 -32.20 -21.91 -10.51
CA PRO A 215 -31.12 -22.33 -9.62
C PRO A 215 -30.20 -23.28 -10.39
N ILE A 216 -29.06 -22.78 -10.88
CA ILE A 216 -28.03 -23.66 -11.43
C ILE A 216 -27.54 -24.57 -10.31
N ARG A 217 -27.59 -25.86 -10.61
CA ARG A 217 -27.00 -26.92 -9.80
C ARG A 217 -25.50 -26.84 -10.00
N CYS A 218 -24.76 -26.80 -8.91
CA CYS A 218 -23.40 -27.27 -9.00
C CYS A 218 -23.38 -28.78 -9.21
N GLN A 219 -22.42 -29.24 -10.01
CA GLN A 219 -22.37 -30.63 -10.42
C GLN A 219 -22.20 -31.56 -9.23
N GLN A 220 -22.65 -32.79 -9.43
CA GLN A 220 -22.32 -33.94 -8.62
C GLN A 220 -21.37 -34.75 -9.48
N THR A 221 -20.17 -35.04 -9.00
CA THR A 221 -19.33 -36.06 -9.64
C THR A 221 -20.11 -37.38 -9.73
N GLU A 222 -19.72 -38.28 -10.62
CA GLU A 222 -20.35 -39.60 -10.61
C GLU A 222 -20.16 -40.26 -9.22
N GLY A 223 -20.94 -41.30 -8.91
CA GLY A 223 -20.81 -42.04 -7.64
C GLY A 223 -19.50 -42.84 -7.55
N GLU A 224 -18.39 -42.22 -7.92
CA GLU A 224 -17.04 -42.73 -7.97
C GLU A 224 -16.35 -42.60 -6.62
N THR A 225 -15.39 -43.49 -6.39
CA THR A 225 -14.50 -43.44 -5.22
C THR A 225 -13.40 -42.41 -5.47
N ASP A 226 -13.10 -41.57 -4.47
CA ASP A 226 -12.05 -40.54 -4.52
C ASP A 226 -12.30 -39.34 -5.44
N ALA A 227 -13.57 -39.02 -5.68
CA ALA A 227 -13.98 -37.81 -6.41
C ALA A 227 -13.25 -36.56 -5.91
N TRP A 228 -12.82 -35.70 -6.84
CA TRP A 228 -12.15 -34.45 -6.54
C TRP A 228 -12.67 -33.28 -7.36
N TRP A 229 -12.45 -32.09 -6.80
CA TRP A 229 -12.64 -30.81 -7.46
C TRP A 229 -11.49 -29.88 -7.16
N LYS A 230 -11.14 -29.04 -8.11
CA LYS A 230 -10.04 -28.10 -8.02
C LYS A 230 -10.45 -26.76 -8.63
N ALA A 231 -10.18 -25.66 -7.93
CA ALA A 231 -10.16 -24.32 -8.51
C ALA A 231 -8.75 -23.76 -8.49
N VAL A 232 -8.39 -23.07 -9.58
CA VAL A 232 -7.19 -22.28 -9.72
C VAL A 232 -7.58 -20.81 -9.74
N VAL A 233 -7.03 -20.06 -8.80
CA VAL A 233 -7.31 -18.63 -8.63
C VAL A 233 -6.08 -17.83 -9.13
N PRO A 234 -6.26 -16.84 -10.04
CA PRO A 234 -5.16 -16.11 -10.66
C PRO A 234 -4.32 -15.25 -9.69
N ASN A 235 -3.11 -14.91 -10.14
CA ASN A 235 -1.89 -14.52 -9.40
C ASN A 235 -1.91 -13.28 -8.48
N ASP A 236 -2.97 -12.48 -8.42
CA ASP A 236 -2.89 -11.16 -7.79
C ASP A 236 -3.25 -11.13 -6.30
N TYR A 237 -3.48 -12.29 -5.69
CA TYR A 237 -4.08 -12.37 -4.35
C TYR A 237 -3.10 -12.93 -3.34
N ARG A 238 -2.17 -12.08 -2.88
CA ARG A 238 -1.11 -12.42 -1.91
C ARG A 238 -1.61 -12.89 -0.54
N THR A 239 -2.91 -12.88 -0.28
CA THR A 239 -3.51 -13.25 1.00
C THR A 239 -4.96 -13.69 0.80
N LEU A 240 -5.24 -14.97 1.01
CA LEU A 240 -6.60 -15.51 1.12
C LEU A 240 -7.06 -15.38 2.57
N THR A 241 -8.25 -14.84 2.78
CA THR A 241 -8.80 -14.60 4.12
C THR A 241 -9.87 -15.60 4.50
N ASN A 242 -10.79 -15.88 3.57
CA ASN A 242 -11.92 -16.77 3.82
C ASN A 242 -12.14 -17.74 2.66
N LEU A 243 -12.50 -18.97 3.02
CA LEU A 243 -12.99 -19.99 2.12
C LEU A 243 -14.38 -20.42 2.60
N THR A 244 -15.40 -20.17 1.79
CA THR A 244 -16.78 -20.55 2.11
C THR A 244 -17.28 -21.60 1.14
N LEU A 245 -17.70 -22.75 1.67
CA LEU A 245 -18.29 -23.85 0.92
C LEU A 245 -19.80 -23.90 1.21
N TYR A 246 -20.61 -23.75 0.17
CA TYR A 246 -22.06 -23.85 0.29
C TYR A 246 -22.51 -25.26 -0.06
N PRO A 247 -22.98 -26.07 0.91
CA PRO A 247 -23.40 -27.44 0.65
C PRO A 247 -24.66 -27.48 -0.22
N ARG A 248 -24.85 -28.61 -0.89
CA ARG A 248 -26.12 -28.93 -1.56
C ARG A 248 -27.15 -29.38 -0.52
N LEU A 249 -28.37 -28.84 -0.58
CA LEU A 249 -29.42 -29.09 0.43
C LEU A 249 -30.61 -29.92 -0.09
N ASP A 250 -30.70 -30.16 -1.39
CA ASP A 250 -31.91 -30.70 -2.06
C ASP A 250 -32.03 -32.23 -2.09
N ASP A 251 -31.00 -32.99 -1.72
CA ASP A 251 -31.04 -34.46 -1.69
C ASP A 251 -30.90 -35.08 -0.29
N GLY A 252 -30.81 -34.26 0.76
CA GLY A 252 -30.76 -34.72 2.15
C GLY A 252 -29.52 -35.53 2.53
N ALA A 253 -28.51 -35.60 1.65
CA ALA A 253 -27.26 -36.33 1.88
C ALA A 253 -26.06 -35.37 1.79
N TRP A 254 -25.25 -35.33 2.85
CA TRP A 254 -24.01 -34.55 2.87
C TRP A 254 -22.93 -35.28 2.09
N HIS A 255 -22.77 -34.93 0.80
CA HIS A 255 -21.81 -35.61 -0.08
C HIS A 255 -20.33 -35.30 0.23
N PHE A 256 -20.01 -34.34 1.13
CA PHE A 256 -18.63 -33.95 1.44
C PHE A 256 -18.07 -34.38 2.78
N SER A 257 -18.87 -35.05 3.60
CA SER A 257 -18.37 -35.50 4.88
C SER A 257 -17.16 -36.42 4.69
N GLY A 258 -16.08 -36.12 5.40
CA GLY A 258 -14.83 -36.86 5.33
C GLY A 258 -13.91 -36.51 4.15
N CYS A 259 -14.32 -35.61 3.24
CA CYS A 259 -13.45 -35.11 2.17
C CYS A 259 -12.22 -34.41 2.74
N LEU A 260 -11.09 -34.57 2.05
CA LEU A 260 -9.85 -33.84 2.36
C LEU A 260 -9.84 -32.52 1.59
N LEU A 261 -9.91 -31.41 2.32
CA LEU A 261 -9.69 -30.07 1.80
C LEU A 261 -8.19 -29.74 1.85
N THR A 262 -7.64 -29.42 0.68
CA THR A 262 -6.25 -28.99 0.53
C THR A 262 -6.18 -27.61 -0.13
N VAL A 263 -5.32 -26.74 0.39
CA VAL A 263 -4.98 -25.44 -0.22
C VAL A 263 -3.47 -25.42 -0.43
N THR A 264 -3.04 -25.14 -1.64
CA THR A 264 -1.63 -25.11 -2.02
C THR A 264 -1.33 -23.84 -2.80
N ALA A 265 -0.28 -23.11 -2.41
CA ALA A 265 0.28 -22.05 -3.23
C ALA A 265 1.34 -22.63 -4.17
N ARG A 266 1.40 -22.12 -5.40
CA ARG A 266 2.47 -22.43 -6.33
C ARG A 266 3.41 -21.23 -6.45
N ILE A 267 4.68 -21.43 -6.14
CA ILE A 267 5.73 -20.43 -6.34
C ILE A 267 6.74 -21.03 -7.31
N GLY A 268 6.70 -20.56 -8.56
CA GLY A 268 7.44 -21.18 -9.66
C GLY A 268 6.99 -22.63 -9.90
N SER A 269 7.93 -23.59 -9.90
CA SER A 269 7.62 -25.02 -10.01
C SER A 269 7.24 -25.68 -8.69
N THR A 270 7.44 -25.00 -7.56
CA THR A 270 7.30 -25.59 -6.22
C THR A 270 5.88 -25.39 -5.70
N GLN A 271 5.24 -26.48 -5.27
CA GLN A 271 3.97 -26.44 -4.56
C GLN A 271 4.21 -26.39 -3.04
N ILE A 272 3.61 -25.41 -2.38
CA ILE A 272 3.68 -25.21 -0.93
C ILE A 272 2.30 -25.49 -0.33
N PRO A 273 2.14 -26.51 0.53
CA PRO A 273 0.88 -26.77 1.21
C PRO A 273 0.61 -25.67 2.25
N LEU A 274 -0.51 -24.98 2.09
CA LEU A 274 -0.99 -23.97 3.04
C LEU A 274 -1.98 -24.56 4.04
N LEU A 275 -2.80 -25.52 3.58
CA LEU A 275 -3.80 -26.20 4.41
C LEU A 275 -4.02 -27.64 3.92
N SER A 276 -4.20 -28.54 4.88
CA SER A 276 -4.75 -29.88 4.66
C SER A 276 -5.61 -30.27 5.86
N THR A 277 -6.92 -30.41 5.67
CA THR A 277 -7.85 -30.77 6.75
C THR A 277 -9.01 -31.63 6.24
N ARG A 278 -9.55 -32.52 7.09
CA ARG A 278 -10.76 -33.28 6.76
C ARG A 278 -11.99 -32.48 7.18
N ILE A 279 -12.98 -32.41 6.29
CA ILE A 279 -14.26 -31.78 6.56
C ILE A 279 -15.05 -32.68 7.53
N PRO A 280 -15.34 -32.23 8.77
CA PRO A 280 -16.17 -32.99 9.71
C PRO A 280 -17.63 -33.00 9.25
N ASP A 281 -18.42 -33.97 9.70
CA ASP A 281 -19.88 -33.96 9.55
C ASP A 281 -20.47 -32.68 10.17
N PRO A 282 -21.02 -31.74 9.38
CA PRO A 282 -21.57 -30.51 9.96
C PRO A 282 -22.98 -30.76 10.52
N PRO A 283 -23.35 -30.17 11.67
CA PRO A 283 -24.75 -30.04 12.06
C PRO A 283 -25.41 -28.98 11.16
N ASN A 284 -26.43 -29.37 10.39
CA ASN A 284 -27.31 -28.52 9.56
C ASN A 284 -27.00 -27.01 9.54
N GLY A 285 -26.15 -26.57 8.61
CA GLY A 285 -25.78 -25.16 8.42
C GLY A 285 -24.61 -24.99 7.45
N ASP A 286 -24.40 -23.77 6.97
CA ASP A 286 -23.24 -23.40 6.14
C ASP A 286 -21.94 -23.69 6.91
N LEU A 287 -20.96 -24.31 6.23
CA LEU A 287 -19.65 -24.57 6.81
C LEU A 287 -18.68 -23.46 6.39
N THR A 288 -18.54 -22.47 7.25
CA THR A 288 -17.44 -21.50 7.19
C THR A 288 -16.27 -22.06 7.98
N VAL A 289 -15.11 -22.25 7.35
CA VAL A 289 -13.86 -22.58 8.06
C VAL A 289 -13.06 -21.29 8.22
N PRO A 290 -13.12 -20.60 9.37
CA PRO A 290 -12.39 -19.36 9.58
C PRO A 290 -10.89 -19.63 9.81
N TYR A 291 -10.04 -18.78 9.24
CA TYR A 291 -8.65 -18.59 9.67
C TYR A 291 -8.47 -17.16 10.15
N THR A 292 -7.82 -16.98 11.30
CA THR A 292 -7.55 -15.65 11.88
C THR A 292 -6.13 -15.61 12.43
N PHE A 293 -5.40 -14.52 12.18
CA PHE A 293 -4.27 -14.06 13.00
C PHE A 293 -4.76 -12.91 13.90
N ASP A 294 -4.35 -12.88 15.17
CA ASP A 294 -4.69 -11.83 16.15
C ASP A 294 -3.76 -10.59 16.04
N ILE A 295 -4.32 -9.37 16.00
CA ILE A 295 -3.74 -8.12 16.55
C ILE A 295 -4.89 -7.18 17.05
N PRO A 296 -4.73 -6.41 18.16
CA PRO A 296 -5.84 -5.90 18.96
C PRO A 296 -6.26 -4.42 18.73
N LYS A 297 -7.59 -4.24 18.72
CA LYS A 297 -8.44 -3.11 19.19
C LYS A 297 -8.82 -1.91 18.27
N PRO A 298 -10.00 -1.27 18.53
CA PRO A 298 -10.93 -0.69 17.53
C PRO A 298 -11.12 0.85 17.59
N THR A 299 -11.85 1.43 16.61
CA THR A 299 -12.11 2.88 16.44
C THR A 299 -13.60 3.26 16.59
N THR A 300 -13.90 4.50 17.03
CA THR A 300 -15.26 4.92 17.44
C THR A 300 -15.88 6.12 16.70
N MET A 301 -15.18 6.81 15.80
CA MET A 301 -15.74 8.00 15.12
C MET A 301 -15.09 8.30 13.75
N LEU A 302 -15.90 8.71 12.77
CA LEU A 302 -15.45 9.14 11.43
C LEU A 302 -15.96 10.55 11.14
N ASN A 303 -15.07 11.50 10.83
CA ASN A 303 -15.46 12.86 10.46
C ASN A 303 -15.11 13.16 9.00
N VAL A 304 -16.09 13.55 8.20
CA VAL A 304 -15.85 14.03 6.84
C VAL A 304 -16.04 15.54 6.84
N ALA A 305 -14.96 16.29 6.62
CA ALA A 305 -14.98 17.75 6.73
C ALA A 305 -14.46 18.38 5.44
N CYS A 306 -15.30 19.15 4.75
CA CYS A 306 -14.83 19.97 3.65
C CYS A 306 -14.57 21.40 4.14
N VAL A 307 -13.40 21.95 3.81
CA VAL A 307 -13.06 23.34 4.15
C VAL A 307 -13.07 24.14 2.86
N GLY A 308 -14.16 24.88 2.62
CA GLY A 308 -14.32 25.70 1.42
C GLY A 308 -15.66 26.44 1.39
N THR A 309 -15.78 27.41 0.47
CA THR A 309 -16.96 28.28 0.28
C THR A 309 -18.05 27.65 -0.58
N SER A 310 -17.97 26.35 -0.86
CA SER A 310 -18.88 25.63 -1.74
C SER A 310 -19.75 24.65 -0.95
N PRO A 311 -21.02 24.46 -1.34
CA PRO A 311 -21.91 23.53 -0.65
C PRO A 311 -21.38 22.10 -0.79
N LEU A 312 -21.18 21.40 0.33
CA LEU A 312 -20.83 19.98 0.35
C LEU A 312 -22.11 19.18 0.07
N ALA A 313 -22.05 18.33 -0.96
CA ALA A 313 -23.10 17.38 -1.28
C ALA A 313 -22.52 16.00 -1.59
N LEU A 314 -22.89 15.05 -0.76
CA LEU A 314 -22.49 13.65 -0.82
C LEU A 314 -23.75 12.83 -1.20
N ALA A 315 -23.56 11.64 -1.76
CA ALA A 315 -24.67 10.75 -2.10
C ALA A 315 -24.76 9.57 -1.14
N GLU A 316 -23.62 9.07 -0.67
CA GLU A 316 -23.55 7.96 0.27
C GLU A 316 -22.14 7.89 0.89
N ILE A 317 -22.07 7.50 2.15
CA ILE A 317 -20.86 7.15 2.88
C ILE A 317 -21.00 5.69 3.29
N GLU A 318 -20.08 4.86 2.82
CA GLU A 318 -20.00 3.46 3.23
C GLU A 318 -18.74 3.24 4.08
N VAL A 319 -18.89 2.57 5.21
CA VAL A 319 -17.79 2.28 6.14
C VAL A 319 -17.73 0.79 6.32
N PHE A 320 -16.67 0.17 5.85
CA PHE A 320 -16.50 -1.28 5.90
C PHE A 320 -15.56 -1.65 7.05
N THR A 321 -15.95 -2.69 7.77
CA THR A 321 -15.11 -3.34 8.77
C THR A 321 -14.01 -4.20 8.11
N ALA A 322 -13.05 -4.70 8.89
CA ALA A 322 -12.02 -5.63 8.40
C ALA A 322 -12.59 -6.91 7.77
N ASP A 323 -13.77 -7.34 8.21
CA ASP A 323 -14.56 -8.44 7.66
C ASP A 323 -15.50 -8.01 6.50
N GLY A 324 -15.42 -6.77 6.03
CA GLY A 324 -16.13 -6.29 4.85
C GLY A 324 -17.61 -5.95 5.09
N VAL A 325 -18.06 -5.83 6.34
CA VAL A 325 -19.43 -5.44 6.68
C VAL A 325 -19.57 -3.93 6.60
N ASN A 326 -20.52 -3.43 5.80
CA ASN A 326 -20.86 -2.00 5.82
C ASN A 326 -21.60 -1.66 7.12
N ILE A 327 -20.94 -0.88 7.98
CA ILE A 327 -21.48 -0.42 9.27
C ILE A 327 -21.95 1.03 9.24
N ALA A 328 -21.87 1.72 8.10
CA ALA A 328 -22.27 3.13 8.00
C ALA A 328 -23.74 3.35 8.38
N GLY A 329 -24.64 2.48 7.91
CA GLY A 329 -26.07 2.52 8.24
C GLY A 329 -26.41 2.25 9.70
N GLN A 330 -25.44 1.81 10.51
CA GLN A 330 -25.59 1.70 11.96
C GLN A 330 -25.25 3.03 12.65
N GLY A 331 -24.53 3.93 11.97
CA GLY A 331 -24.08 5.20 12.49
C GLY A 331 -25.14 6.28 12.66
N THR A 332 -24.79 7.31 13.42
CA THR A 332 -25.53 8.58 13.48
C THR A 332 -24.77 9.60 12.66
N VAL A 333 -25.40 10.13 11.61
CA VAL A 333 -24.86 11.23 10.81
C VAL A 333 -25.36 12.57 11.35
N ARG A 334 -24.47 13.56 11.42
CA ARG A 334 -24.80 14.97 11.67
C ARG A 334 -24.19 15.80 10.57
N ALA A 335 -24.87 16.85 10.15
CA ALA A 335 -24.32 17.81 9.21
C ALA A 335 -24.54 19.25 9.67
N THR A 336 -23.65 20.15 9.29
CA THR A 336 -23.83 21.59 9.52
C THR A 336 -24.59 22.23 8.36
N SER A 337 -25.43 23.21 8.68
CA SER A 337 -26.07 24.12 7.72
C SER A 337 -26.78 23.42 6.55
N ILE A 338 -27.74 22.54 6.81
CA ILE A 338 -28.43 21.75 5.76
C ILE A 338 -29.35 22.63 4.89
N VAL A 339 -29.22 22.53 3.56
CA VAL A 339 -30.09 23.19 2.57
C VAL A 339 -31.19 22.26 2.07
N SER A 340 -30.85 20.98 1.83
CA SER A 340 -31.80 19.96 1.38
C SER A 340 -31.35 18.56 1.76
N GLY A 341 -32.31 17.64 1.91
CA GLY A 341 -32.06 16.27 2.37
C GLY A 341 -32.02 16.15 3.89
N THR A 342 -31.82 14.94 4.40
CA THR A 342 -31.57 14.67 5.82
C THR A 342 -30.22 13.98 5.99
N PRO A 343 -29.50 14.16 7.12
CA PRO A 343 -28.16 13.57 7.28
C PRO A 343 -28.12 12.05 7.10
N THR A 344 -29.24 11.35 7.34
CA THR A 344 -29.39 9.91 7.14
C THR A 344 -29.30 9.48 5.68
N ASN A 345 -29.57 10.38 4.72
CA ASN A 345 -29.43 10.14 3.28
C ASN A 345 -27.99 9.79 2.88
N GLU A 346 -27.02 10.03 3.76
CA GLU A 346 -25.62 9.71 3.50
C GLU A 346 -25.21 8.32 3.98
N ILE A 347 -26.12 7.54 4.58
CA ILE A 347 -25.81 6.20 5.11
C ILE A 347 -26.98 5.24 4.91
N ASP A 348 -27.93 5.56 4.04
CA ASP A 348 -29.16 4.78 3.86
C ASP A 348 -29.05 3.71 2.78
N GLY A 349 -27.90 3.63 2.09
CA GLY A 349 -27.65 2.71 0.99
C GLY A 349 -28.36 3.09 -0.31
N ASP A 350 -28.98 4.26 -0.40
CA ASP A 350 -29.69 4.75 -1.58
C ASP A 350 -28.95 5.92 -2.24
N TYR A 351 -28.14 5.58 -3.25
CA TYR A 351 -27.39 6.52 -4.09
C TYR A 351 -28.24 7.57 -4.83
N SER A 352 -29.58 7.43 -4.82
CA SER A 352 -30.49 8.41 -5.42
C SER A 352 -30.90 9.54 -4.47
N THR A 353 -30.65 9.38 -3.16
CA THR A 353 -30.83 10.44 -2.18
C THR A 353 -29.50 11.18 -1.94
N THR A 354 -29.57 12.40 -1.40
CA THR A 354 -28.39 13.28 -1.26
C THR A 354 -28.65 14.28 -0.14
N LEU A 355 -27.65 14.53 0.71
CA LEU A 355 -27.61 15.68 1.61
C LEU A 355 -26.86 16.83 0.95
N ILE A 356 -27.40 18.04 1.04
CA ILE A 356 -26.73 19.26 0.58
C ILE A 356 -26.59 20.22 1.75
N THR A 357 -25.36 20.60 2.08
CA THR A 357 -25.04 21.65 3.06
C THR A 357 -24.96 23.03 2.39
N ALA A 358 -25.07 24.10 3.18
CA ALA A 358 -25.19 25.47 2.69
C ALA A 358 -23.81 26.05 2.38
N ALA A 359 -23.72 26.75 1.25
CA ALA A 359 -22.50 27.41 0.80
C ALA A 359 -22.06 28.57 1.71
N ASN A 360 -22.94 29.08 2.57
CA ASN A 360 -22.65 30.19 3.49
C ASN A 360 -22.11 29.74 4.86
N ASP A 361 -21.97 28.43 5.09
CA ASP A 361 -21.20 27.91 6.22
C ASP A 361 -19.71 28.04 5.88
N ASN A 362 -18.92 28.67 6.76
CA ASN A 362 -17.48 28.76 6.56
C ASN A 362 -16.81 27.37 6.63
N TYR A 363 -17.50 26.36 7.18
CA TYR A 363 -16.99 25.01 7.35
C TYR A 363 -18.12 23.95 7.26
N PRO A 364 -18.66 23.65 6.06
CA PRO A 364 -19.64 22.57 5.91
C PRO A 364 -19.04 21.22 6.33
N ARG A 365 -19.64 20.56 7.31
CA ARG A 365 -19.16 19.28 7.87
C ARG A 365 -20.24 18.23 7.88
N ILE A 366 -19.86 16.98 7.61
CA ILE A 366 -20.68 15.78 7.80
C ILE A 366 -19.92 14.84 8.74
N SER A 367 -20.48 14.60 9.92
CA SER A 367 -19.89 13.76 10.97
C SER A 367 -20.68 12.45 11.07
N LEU A 368 -20.00 11.31 10.93
CA LEU A 368 -20.56 9.97 11.10
C LEU A 368 -20.03 9.35 12.40
N SER A 369 -20.90 9.22 13.40
CA SER A 369 -20.61 8.52 14.65
C SER A 369 -21.11 7.09 14.57
N LEU A 370 -20.21 6.10 14.64
CA LEU A 370 -20.59 4.68 14.56
C LEU A 370 -20.86 4.16 15.99
N PRO A 371 -21.97 3.42 16.24
CA PRO A 371 -22.39 3.06 17.60
C PRO A 371 -21.64 1.87 18.21
N LEU A 372 -20.53 1.41 17.62
CA LEU A 372 -19.87 0.19 18.06
C LEU A 372 -18.42 0.44 18.50
N PRO A 373 -18.05 0.14 19.76
CA PRO A 373 -16.70 0.27 20.26
C PRO A 373 -15.80 -0.92 19.86
N SER A 374 -16.08 -1.64 18.77
CA SER A 374 -15.48 -2.95 18.51
C SER A 374 -15.14 -3.29 17.04
N ALA A 375 -15.42 -2.43 16.07
CA ALA A 375 -15.11 -2.71 14.67
C ALA A 375 -13.83 -2.00 14.19
N ILE A 376 -12.89 -2.76 13.61
CA ILE A 376 -11.74 -2.22 12.88
C ILE A 376 -12.27 -1.73 11.53
N ILE A 377 -12.17 -0.42 11.26
CA ILE A 377 -12.53 0.15 9.96
C ILE A 377 -11.38 -0.16 8.97
N SER A 378 -11.68 -0.89 7.91
CA SER A 378 -10.71 -1.23 6.86
C SER A 378 -10.77 -0.24 5.70
N THR A 379 -11.99 0.15 5.32
CA THR A 379 -12.26 0.95 4.13
C THR A 379 -13.35 1.96 4.41
N VAL A 380 -13.15 3.19 3.97
CA VAL A 380 -14.21 4.20 3.86
C VAL A 380 -14.39 4.52 2.38
N LYS A 381 -15.62 4.42 1.88
CA LYS A 381 -16.00 4.85 0.53
C LYS A 381 -16.92 6.06 0.64
N ILE A 382 -16.66 7.06 -0.20
CA ILE A 382 -17.49 8.26 -0.28
C ILE A 382 -17.96 8.40 -1.71
N TRP A 383 -19.27 8.49 -1.88
CA TRP A 383 -19.94 8.64 -3.16
C TRP A 383 -20.37 10.08 -3.34
N LYS A 384 -20.06 10.62 -4.52
CA LYS A 384 -20.36 11.99 -4.88
C LYS A 384 -21.72 12.08 -5.57
N ALA A 385 -22.57 13.02 -5.16
CA ALA A 385 -23.80 13.32 -5.88
C ALA A 385 -23.51 13.90 -7.28
N ALA A 386 -24.27 13.48 -8.29
CA ALA A 386 -24.04 13.81 -9.71
C ALA A 386 -24.02 15.33 -10.03
N LYS A 387 -24.54 16.18 -9.12
CA LYS A 387 -24.59 17.65 -9.29
C LYS A 387 -23.72 18.42 -8.29
N SER A 388 -22.89 17.75 -7.49
CA SER A 388 -22.09 18.44 -6.47
C SER A 388 -20.72 18.87 -6.99
N ASN A 389 -20.21 19.99 -6.45
CA ASN A 389 -18.83 20.43 -6.66
C ASN A 389 -18.04 20.10 -5.39
N ILE A 390 -17.68 18.82 -5.19
CA ILE A 390 -16.59 18.48 -4.27
C ILE A 390 -15.30 19.01 -4.93
N GLY A 391 -14.95 20.25 -4.61
CA GLY A 391 -13.76 20.92 -5.15
C GLY A 391 -12.47 20.53 -4.44
N ASN A 392 -11.34 20.98 -4.98
CA ASN A 392 -10.06 20.96 -4.28
C ASN A 392 -10.21 21.63 -2.89
N GLY A 393 -9.81 20.91 -1.82
CA GLY A 393 -9.89 21.40 -0.44
C GLY A 393 -10.83 20.62 0.48
N CYS A 394 -11.48 19.56 0.01
CA CYS A 394 -12.16 18.63 0.91
C CYS A 394 -11.17 17.63 1.55
N PHE A 395 -11.30 17.43 2.86
CA PHE A 395 -10.46 16.51 3.61
C PHE A 395 -11.32 15.43 4.26
N VAL A 396 -10.82 14.19 4.27
CA VAL A 396 -11.40 13.14 5.11
C VAL A 396 -10.57 13.06 6.38
N THR A 397 -11.23 13.18 7.53
CA THR A 397 -10.58 13.18 8.83
C THR A 397 -11.10 12.01 9.68
N ILE A 398 -10.30 10.97 9.79
CA ILE A 398 -10.66 9.81 10.60
C ILE A 398 -10.07 10.05 11.98
N SER A 399 -10.95 10.17 12.98
CA SER A 399 -10.55 10.53 14.33
C SER A 399 -11.06 9.49 15.31
N ASP A 400 -10.16 8.75 15.95
CA ASP A 400 -10.58 7.91 17.07
C ASP A 400 -10.80 8.77 18.31
N SER A 401 -12.02 8.73 18.86
CA SER A 401 -12.40 9.52 20.02
C SER A 401 -11.64 9.13 21.28
N ILE A 402 -11.07 7.92 21.33
CA ILE A 402 -10.34 7.37 22.48
C ILE A 402 -8.86 7.76 22.44
N SER A 403 -8.19 7.62 21.28
CA SER A 403 -6.75 7.91 21.15
C SER A 403 -6.42 9.34 20.72
N GLY A 404 -7.40 10.11 20.23
CA GLY A 404 -7.15 11.46 19.67
C GLY A 404 -6.22 11.44 18.46
N ILE A 405 -6.06 10.28 17.82
CA ILE A 405 -5.34 10.13 16.55
C ILE A 405 -6.25 10.66 15.45
N VAL A 406 -5.72 11.61 14.69
CA VAL A 406 -6.39 12.26 13.56
C VAL A 406 -5.59 11.89 12.32
N GLN A 407 -6.14 11.04 11.46
CA GLN A 407 -5.61 10.87 10.10
C GLN A 407 -6.37 11.79 9.16
N GLN A 408 -5.67 12.71 8.49
CA GLN A 408 -6.24 13.63 7.52
C GLN A 408 -5.68 13.31 6.13
N ARG A 409 -6.57 13.12 5.16
CA ARG A 409 -6.20 12.90 3.74
C ARG A 409 -6.86 13.96 2.87
N ASN A 410 -6.08 14.54 1.96
CA ASN A 410 -6.57 15.40 0.88
C ASN A 410 -7.30 14.56 -0.16
N LEU A 411 -8.56 14.90 -0.49
CA LEU A 411 -9.21 14.38 -1.69
C LEU A 411 -8.77 15.25 -2.87
N GLN A 412 -7.92 14.72 -3.76
CA GLN A 412 -7.57 15.41 -5.00
C GLN A 412 -8.67 15.23 -6.05
N GLN A 413 -9.04 16.33 -6.74
CA GLN A 413 -10.07 16.35 -7.76
C GLN A 413 -9.65 15.53 -8.99
N LEU A 414 -10.40 14.47 -9.32
CA LEU A 414 -10.37 13.85 -10.64
C LEU A 414 -11.50 14.44 -11.51
N SER A 415 -11.13 14.97 -12.67
CA SER A 415 -11.97 15.82 -13.53
C SER A 415 -12.93 15.04 -14.44
N SER A 416 -13.60 13.99 -13.97
CA SER A 416 -14.53 13.24 -14.83
C SER A 416 -15.93 13.10 -14.22
N ASP A 417 -16.96 13.31 -15.03
CA ASP A 417 -18.39 13.23 -14.70
C ASP A 417 -18.90 11.79 -14.44
N THR A 418 -18.01 10.86 -14.04
CA THR A 418 -18.41 9.50 -13.66
C THR A 418 -18.41 9.37 -12.13
N PRO A 419 -19.37 8.62 -11.53
CA PRO A 419 -19.38 8.36 -10.10
C PRO A 419 -18.14 7.54 -9.71
N THR A 420 -17.07 8.22 -9.32
CA THR A 420 -15.85 7.61 -8.81
C THR A 420 -16.00 7.37 -7.31
N ALA A 421 -15.93 6.11 -6.89
CA ALA A 421 -15.75 5.73 -5.50
C ALA A 421 -14.29 6.02 -5.08
N TYR A 422 -14.10 6.75 -3.98
CA TYR A 422 -12.78 6.93 -3.38
C TYR A 422 -12.54 5.80 -2.37
N ASN A 423 -11.57 4.92 -2.63
CA ASN A 423 -11.17 3.90 -1.68
C ASN A 423 -10.05 4.44 -0.78
N LEU A 424 -10.34 4.62 0.50
CA LEU A 424 -9.32 4.95 1.51
C LEU A 424 -8.99 3.70 2.34
N THR A 425 -7.81 3.13 2.12
CA THR A 425 -7.24 2.07 2.96
C THR A 425 -6.44 2.69 4.10
N ILE A 426 -6.72 2.27 5.34
CA ILE A 426 -6.06 2.78 6.55
C ILE A 426 -5.20 1.66 7.14
N ASN A 427 -3.88 1.84 7.12
CA ASN A 427 -2.96 0.95 7.83
C ASN A 427 -2.67 1.54 9.22
N TYR A 428 -3.12 0.86 10.28
CA TYR A 428 -2.77 1.23 11.66
C TYR A 428 -1.46 0.57 12.06
N VAL A 429 -0.38 1.37 12.08
CA VAL A 429 0.91 0.97 12.65
C VAL A 429 0.92 1.36 14.13
N ASN A 430 1.56 0.55 14.99
CA ASN A 430 1.88 0.97 16.36
C ASN A 430 2.58 2.34 16.26
N SER A 431 2.01 3.35 16.89
CA SER A 431 2.50 4.72 16.76
C SER A 431 2.73 5.36 18.11
N THR A 432 3.77 6.18 18.17
CA THR A 432 4.13 6.97 19.34
C THR A 432 3.79 8.42 19.09
N THR A 433 3.01 9.02 19.98
CA THR A 433 2.77 10.45 20.00
C THR A 433 3.77 11.13 20.93
N VAL A 434 4.45 12.16 20.42
CA VAL A 434 5.24 13.11 21.22
C VAL A 434 4.54 14.46 21.17
N LYS A 435 4.10 14.98 22.32
CA LYS A 435 3.33 16.22 22.43
C LYS A 435 3.99 17.19 23.42
N LEU A 436 4.18 18.43 22.99
CA LEU A 436 4.53 19.57 23.83
C LEU A 436 3.30 20.42 24.10
N SER A 437 3.05 20.76 25.37
CA SER A 437 1.95 21.66 25.76
C SER A 437 2.47 22.72 26.72
N CYS A 438 2.23 23.99 26.41
CA CYS A 438 2.71 25.11 27.20
C CYS A 438 1.57 25.86 27.89
N PRO A 439 1.78 26.37 29.12
CA PRO A 439 0.82 27.26 29.78
C PRO A 439 0.90 28.72 29.29
N ARG A 440 1.90 29.06 28.46
CA ARG A 440 2.13 30.40 27.92
C ARG A 440 1.45 30.58 26.57
N ALA A 441 1.20 31.83 26.18
CA ALA A 441 0.47 32.17 24.96
C ALA A 441 1.18 31.79 23.63
N VAL A 442 2.47 31.45 23.71
CA VAL A 442 3.33 31.16 22.56
C VAL A 442 4.22 29.96 22.90
N LEU A 443 4.28 28.99 22.00
CA LEU A 443 5.21 27.86 22.04
C LEU A 443 6.08 27.93 20.78
N GLY A 444 7.39 28.06 20.97
CA GLY A 444 8.35 28.06 19.87
C GLY A 444 9.65 27.36 20.26
N PHE A 445 10.20 26.61 19.33
CA PHE A 445 11.46 25.87 19.45
C PHE A 445 12.05 25.63 18.05
N ASN A 446 13.35 25.34 17.99
CA ASN A 446 14.08 25.20 16.73
C ASN A 446 13.92 23.80 16.15
N LEU A 447 14.27 22.79 16.93
CA LEU A 447 14.35 21.40 16.48
C LEU A 447 13.86 20.46 17.58
N LEU A 448 13.20 19.38 17.16
CA LEU A 448 12.88 18.24 18.01
C LEU A 448 13.43 16.97 17.35
N GLU A 449 14.23 16.25 18.10
CA GLU A 449 14.78 14.96 17.70
C GLU A 449 14.22 13.88 18.60
N VAL A 450 13.90 12.73 18.03
CA VAL A 450 13.46 11.56 18.79
C VAL A 450 14.31 10.38 18.35
N PHE A 451 15.07 9.81 19.29
CA PHE A 451 16.00 8.74 19.01
C PHE A 451 15.41 7.40 19.43
N ASP A 452 15.64 6.38 18.61
CA ASP A 452 15.34 5.00 18.94
C ASP A 452 16.53 4.26 19.57
N THR A 453 16.40 2.95 19.82
CA THR A 453 17.46 2.08 20.39
C THR A 453 18.66 1.90 19.49
N THR A 454 18.55 2.23 18.20
CA THR A 454 19.67 2.22 17.25
C THR A 454 20.44 3.54 17.25
N GLY A 455 19.92 4.56 17.94
CA GLY A 455 20.45 5.92 17.89
C GLY A 455 20.02 6.69 16.64
N THR A 456 19.01 6.20 15.90
CA THR A 456 18.47 6.87 14.71
C THR A 456 17.44 7.91 15.12
N ASN A 457 17.49 9.12 14.54
CA ASN A 457 16.46 10.13 14.74
C ASN A 457 15.20 9.78 13.92
N VAL A 458 14.24 9.12 14.56
CA VAL A 458 12.99 8.66 13.94
C VAL A 458 11.98 9.80 13.71
N ALA A 459 12.24 10.99 14.24
CA ALA A 459 11.38 12.15 14.02
C ALA A 459 11.46 12.68 12.58
N LEU A 460 12.55 12.43 11.85
CA LEU A 460 12.75 12.90 10.46
C LEU A 460 11.70 12.34 9.48
N ASN A 461 11.12 11.18 9.79
CA ASN A 461 10.12 10.51 8.96
C ASN A 461 8.70 10.63 9.54
N SER A 462 8.47 11.58 10.45
CA SER A 462 7.22 11.73 11.20
C SER A 462 6.36 12.90 10.73
N TYR A 463 5.09 12.92 11.15
CA TYR A 463 4.16 13.99 10.82
C TYR A 463 3.93 14.90 12.03
N ALA A 464 4.15 16.21 11.85
CA ALA A 464 3.89 17.20 12.88
C ALA A 464 2.60 18.01 12.64
N THR A 465 1.95 18.40 13.73
CA THR A 465 0.81 19.31 13.77
C THR A 465 0.87 20.17 15.03
N SER A 466 0.22 21.33 15.02
CA SER A 466 0.21 22.28 16.14
C SER A 466 -1.20 22.83 16.36
N SER A 467 -1.43 23.41 17.54
CA SER A 467 -2.71 24.05 17.89
C SER A 467 -3.09 25.18 16.93
N SER A 468 -2.09 25.96 16.52
CA SER A 468 -2.22 27.00 15.52
C SER A 468 -0.89 27.17 14.77
N ALA A 469 -0.95 27.76 13.57
CA ALA A 469 0.24 28.22 12.86
C ALA A 469 0.42 29.71 13.13
N TYR A 470 1.59 30.12 13.60
CA TYR A 470 1.91 31.55 13.68
C TYR A 470 2.28 32.07 12.28
N ILE A 471 1.70 33.22 11.91
CA ILE A 471 2.00 33.95 10.68
C ILE A 471 2.46 35.34 11.13
N ALA A 472 3.73 35.69 10.88
CA ALA A 472 4.39 36.85 11.47
C ALA A 472 3.68 38.17 11.15
N ASN A 473 3.18 38.35 9.92
CA ASN A 473 2.42 39.52 9.51
C ASN A 473 1.34 39.15 8.49
N ALA A 474 0.23 39.88 8.49
CA ALA A 474 -0.77 39.79 7.41
C ALA A 474 -0.15 40.36 6.12
N GLY A 475 0.49 39.49 5.34
CA GLY A 475 1.25 39.85 4.14
C GLY A 475 2.61 39.14 4.03
N ASP A 476 3.11 38.56 5.12
CA ASP A 476 4.28 37.68 5.08
C ASP A 476 3.89 36.31 4.56
N THR A 477 4.62 35.80 3.56
CA THR A 477 4.47 34.43 3.06
C THR A 477 5.12 33.41 3.98
N ASP A 478 5.88 33.86 4.98
CA ASP A 478 6.63 33.02 5.88
C ASP A 478 5.69 32.41 6.94
N SER A 479 5.08 31.29 6.57
CA SER A 479 4.42 30.39 7.51
C SER A 479 5.47 29.62 8.29
N PHE A 480 5.27 29.43 9.60
CA PHE A 480 6.08 28.54 10.44
C PHE A 480 5.31 27.23 10.66
N PRO A 481 5.25 26.32 9.68
CA PRO A 481 4.52 25.08 9.81
C PRO A 481 5.14 24.18 10.87
N ALA A 482 4.31 23.33 11.49
CA ALA A 482 4.73 22.44 12.55
C ALA A 482 5.87 21.48 12.15
N PHE A 483 6.04 21.17 10.86
CA PHE A 483 7.09 20.26 10.38
C PHE A 483 8.50 20.86 10.39
N ASN A 484 8.66 22.19 10.51
CA ASN A 484 9.97 22.83 10.52
C ASN A 484 10.89 22.29 11.63
N CYS A 485 10.32 21.79 12.73
CA CYS A 485 11.09 21.26 13.85
C CYS A 485 11.48 19.80 13.70
N LEU A 486 11.24 19.20 12.54
CA LEU A 486 11.57 17.81 12.24
C LEU A 486 12.51 17.69 11.04
N ASP A 487 13.10 18.79 10.56
CA ASP A 487 13.90 18.83 9.33
C ASP A 487 15.37 18.40 9.54
N GLY A 488 15.77 18.10 10.78
CA GLY A 488 17.12 17.69 11.15
C GLY A 488 18.14 18.83 11.14
N LYS A 489 17.71 20.09 11.06
CA LYS A 489 18.62 21.24 11.00
C LYS A 489 18.47 22.08 12.26
N ASP A 490 19.50 22.06 13.11
CA ASP A 490 19.61 22.99 14.23
C ASP A 490 20.12 24.35 13.73
N LEU A 491 19.26 25.09 13.03
CA LEU A 491 19.60 26.43 12.55
C LEU A 491 19.31 27.46 13.64
N CYS A 492 20.30 27.66 14.50
CA CYS A 492 20.42 28.88 15.29
C CYS A 492 20.53 30.10 14.35
N GLY A 493 19.40 30.74 14.02
CA GLY A 493 19.38 31.95 13.19
C GLY A 493 18.07 32.18 12.44
N ASN A 494 17.14 32.89 13.07
CA ASN A 494 16.03 33.69 12.52
C ASN A 494 15.11 33.19 11.38
N GLN A 495 15.30 32.04 10.73
CA GLN A 495 14.53 31.71 9.51
C GLN A 495 13.77 30.38 9.54
N LEU A 496 14.06 29.45 10.44
CA LEU A 496 13.42 28.11 10.41
C LEU A 496 13.16 27.57 11.82
N PHE A 497 12.18 28.15 12.53
CA PHE A 497 11.68 27.62 13.81
C PHE A 497 10.21 27.19 13.67
N CYS A 498 9.71 26.30 14.51
CA CYS A 498 8.25 26.18 14.66
C CYS A 498 7.79 27.24 15.64
N LEU A 499 6.70 27.91 15.28
CA LEU A 499 6.01 28.81 16.19
C LEU A 499 4.52 28.50 16.12
N THR A 500 3.97 28.10 17.27
CA THR A 500 2.55 27.90 17.48
C THR A 500 2.04 28.86 18.55
N GLY A 501 0.81 29.33 18.38
CA GLY A 501 0.16 30.28 19.27
C GLY A 501 0.24 31.72 18.76
N LYS A 502 -0.77 32.12 18.00
CA LYS A 502 -1.19 33.53 17.98
C LYS A 502 -2.18 33.74 19.13
N ASN A 503 -1.67 33.81 20.36
CA ASN A 503 -2.43 34.01 21.60
C ASN A 503 -3.33 32.82 22.04
N ASP A 504 -2.91 31.58 21.80
CA ASP A 504 -3.62 30.42 22.35
C ASP A 504 -3.43 30.39 23.88
N THR A 505 -4.47 30.10 24.66
CA THR A 505 -4.33 29.99 26.13
C THR A 505 -3.59 28.72 26.57
N SER A 506 -3.37 27.77 25.65
CA SER A 506 -2.66 26.51 25.87
C SER A 506 -2.13 25.96 24.53
N PRO A 507 -1.14 26.62 23.91
CA PRO A 507 -0.61 26.16 22.64
C PRO A 507 0.05 24.81 22.82
N TRP A 508 -0.09 23.98 21.79
CA TRP A 508 0.51 22.67 21.75
C TRP A 508 1.12 22.37 20.38
N TRP A 509 2.11 21.50 20.38
CA TRP A 509 2.74 20.93 19.20
C TRP A 509 2.78 19.41 19.39
N LYS A 510 2.55 18.64 18.32
CA LYS A 510 2.48 17.18 18.36
C LYS A 510 3.14 16.59 17.12
N THR A 511 3.90 15.52 17.28
CA THR A 511 4.27 14.61 16.19
C THR A 511 3.79 13.18 16.45
N VAL A 512 3.52 12.43 15.37
CA VAL A 512 3.21 11.01 15.39
C VAL A 512 4.32 10.24 14.68
N ILE A 513 5.01 9.39 15.45
CA ILE A 513 6.12 8.55 15.02
C ILE A 513 5.58 7.15 14.75
N THR A 514 5.95 6.55 13.63
CA THR A 514 5.50 5.21 13.21
C THR A 514 6.19 4.05 13.94
N ASN A 515 7.06 4.35 14.89
CA ASN A 515 7.79 3.38 15.69
C ASN A 515 7.08 3.13 17.03
N ASP A 516 7.23 1.93 17.58
CA ASP A 516 6.75 1.58 18.92
C ASP A 516 7.51 2.40 19.98
N VAL A 517 6.83 2.84 21.04
CA VAL A 517 7.43 3.68 22.09
C VAL A 517 8.55 2.97 22.82
N ASN A 518 8.42 1.64 22.96
CA ASN A 518 9.43 0.81 23.60
C ASN A 518 10.77 0.81 22.85
N SER A 519 10.78 1.31 21.61
CA SER A 519 12.01 1.52 20.85
C SER A 519 12.62 2.90 21.06
N LEU A 520 11.97 3.85 21.75
CA LEU A 520 12.50 5.20 21.95
C LEU A 520 13.48 5.25 23.12
N THR A 521 14.66 5.84 22.89
CA THR A 521 15.69 6.04 23.92
C THR A 521 15.74 7.45 24.45
N SER A 522 15.51 8.46 23.60
CA SER A 522 15.52 9.84 24.05
C SER A 522 14.71 10.80 23.16
N VAL A 523 14.28 11.91 23.75
CA VAL A 523 13.74 13.08 23.05
C VAL A 523 14.65 14.26 23.36
N LYS A 524 15.10 14.97 22.32
CA LYS A 524 15.87 16.22 22.43
C LYS A 524 15.07 17.39 21.88
N ILE A 525 15.04 18.50 22.60
CA ILE A 525 14.32 19.72 22.20
C ILE A 525 15.29 20.88 22.24
N TYR A 526 15.50 21.53 21.10
CA TYR A 526 16.41 22.67 20.95
C TYR A 526 15.58 23.95 21.09
N PRO A 527 15.71 24.70 22.20
CA PRO A 527 14.95 25.93 22.40
C PRO A 527 15.36 27.00 21.37
N ARG A 528 14.46 27.95 21.12
CA ARG A 528 14.79 29.14 20.34
C ARG A 528 15.79 30.01 21.09
N ASP A 529 16.80 30.52 20.38
CA ASP A 529 17.78 31.44 20.95
C ASP A 529 17.12 32.69 21.54
N GLY A 530 17.50 33.00 22.78
CA GLY A 530 17.01 34.18 23.50
C GLY A 530 15.62 34.06 24.12
N ASP A 531 14.89 32.96 23.91
CA ASP A 531 13.49 32.86 24.32
C ASP A 531 13.26 31.79 25.41
N ALA A 532 12.72 32.23 26.55
CA ALA A 532 12.33 31.34 27.64
C ALA A 532 10.93 30.71 27.40
N THR A 533 10.44 30.68 26.17
CA THR A 533 9.09 30.20 25.79
C THR A 533 8.80 28.78 26.25
N LEU A 534 9.80 27.91 26.29
CA LEU A 534 9.63 26.52 26.73
C LEU A 534 9.53 26.34 28.26
N ALA A 535 9.87 27.36 29.04
CA ALA A 535 9.84 27.26 30.51
C ALA A 535 8.41 27.00 31.01
N GLY A 536 8.23 25.93 31.78
CA GLY A 536 6.93 25.51 32.31
C GLY A 536 6.08 24.69 31.35
N CYS A 537 6.54 24.41 30.13
CA CYS A 537 5.84 23.49 29.24
C CYS A 537 6.02 22.04 29.69
N SER A 538 5.06 21.22 29.29
CA SER A 538 5.01 19.78 29.53
C SER A 538 5.33 19.02 28.26
N LEU A 539 6.25 18.07 28.35
CA LEU A 539 6.45 17.03 27.33
C LEU A 539 5.64 15.80 27.73
N LEU A 540 4.84 15.27 26.80
CA LEU A 540 4.09 14.03 26.90
C LEU A 540 4.54 13.08 25.79
N VAL A 541 5.07 11.92 26.16
CA VAL A 541 5.32 10.80 25.24
C VAL A 541 4.34 9.69 25.54
N GLN A 542 3.59 9.24 24.54
CA GLN A 542 2.50 8.28 24.71
C GLN A 542 2.43 7.34 23.53
N GLY A 543 2.40 6.03 23.80
CA GLY A 543 2.16 5.01 22.78
C GLY A 543 0.71 4.75 22.52
N SER A 544 0.45 4.17 21.35
CA SER A 544 -0.87 3.66 20.96
C SER A 544 -1.33 2.47 21.82
N GLN A 545 -0.43 1.73 22.47
CA GLN A 545 -0.79 0.61 23.33
C GLN A 545 -0.89 1.01 24.80
N TYR A 546 -1.92 0.48 25.47
CA TYR A 546 -2.50 0.90 26.75
C TYR A 546 -1.59 0.92 28.00
N ASN A 547 -0.28 0.70 27.89
CA ASN A 547 0.66 0.72 29.01
C ASN A 547 2.00 1.32 28.60
N VAL A 548 2.03 2.63 28.32
CA VAL A 548 3.29 3.33 28.08
C VAL A 548 3.45 4.47 29.06
N ALA A 549 4.64 4.52 29.68
CA ALA A 549 5.13 5.53 30.59
C ALA A 549 4.69 6.93 30.15
N LYS A 550 3.68 7.47 30.84
CA LYS A 550 3.34 8.88 30.75
C LYS A 550 4.45 9.67 31.42
N LEU A 551 5.52 9.93 30.69
CA LEU A 551 6.52 10.88 31.16
C LEU A 551 5.93 12.28 30.94
N ASN A 552 5.58 12.94 32.03
CA ASN A 552 5.18 14.34 32.04
C ASN A 552 6.28 15.13 32.73
N VAL A 553 7.17 15.76 31.96
CA VAL A 553 8.24 16.59 32.53
C VAL A 553 7.94 18.05 32.27
N THR A 554 7.97 18.84 33.34
CA THR A 554 7.97 20.30 33.25
C THR A 554 9.37 20.78 32.90
N LEU A 555 9.50 21.49 31.78
CA LEU A 555 10.77 22.04 31.30
C LEU A 555 11.27 23.15 32.25
N PRO A 556 12.48 23.01 32.84
CA PRO A 556 13.08 24.05 33.68
C PRO A 556 13.54 25.24 32.82
N VAL A 557 13.85 26.38 33.45
CA VAL A 557 14.51 27.50 32.77
C VAL A 557 15.97 27.10 32.54
N MET A 558 16.41 26.95 31.29
CA MET A 558 17.81 26.68 30.95
C MET A 558 18.57 27.92 30.48
N ALA A 559 19.90 27.85 30.61
CA ALA A 559 20.82 28.77 29.93
C ALA A 559 20.69 28.59 28.41
N LEU A 560 20.79 29.71 27.69
CA LEU A 560 20.62 29.81 26.24
C LEU A 560 21.50 28.79 25.49
N GLY A 561 20.93 28.10 24.50
CA GLY A 561 21.66 27.28 23.53
C GLY A 561 21.82 25.78 23.85
N ASN A 562 21.41 25.29 25.02
CA ASN A 562 21.47 23.86 25.32
C ASN A 562 20.13 23.15 25.04
N PRO A 563 20.13 21.94 24.44
CA PRO A 563 18.91 21.17 24.25
C PRO A 563 18.41 20.57 25.56
N TYR A 564 17.09 20.48 25.71
CA TYR A 564 16.47 19.65 26.74
C TYR A 564 16.53 18.19 26.30
N ILE A 565 17.20 17.34 27.07
CA ILE A 565 17.36 15.91 26.77
C ILE A 565 16.56 15.11 27.78
N PHE A 566 15.64 14.29 27.28
CA PHE A 566 14.85 13.35 28.06
C PHE A 566 15.22 11.94 27.64
N ASN A 567 15.75 11.14 28.57
CA ASN A 567 16.04 9.72 28.32
C ASN A 567 14.93 8.86 28.94
N PHE A 568 14.54 7.77 28.26
CA PHE A 568 13.47 6.86 28.69
C PHE A 568 14.00 5.57 29.30
#